data_AF-A0A1Q3M1L7-F1
#
_entry.id   AF-A0A1Q3M1L7-F1
#
_cell.length_a   1.000
_cell.length_b   1.000
_cell.length_c   1.000
_cell.angle_alpha   90.00
_cell.angle_beta   90.00
_cell.angle_gamma   90.00
#
_symmetry.space_group_name_H-M   'P 1'
#
loop_
_entity.id
_entity.type
_entity.pdbx_description
1 polymer ?
#
loop_
_entity_poly.entity_id
_entity_poly.type
_entity_poly.pdbx_seq_one_letter_code
_entity_poly.pdbx_strand_id
1 'polypeptide(L)'
;MTITGAGLAAALAGISVQAARTAPRNGLALLNELIEAHTAEYARNDELWERAGELDTEPNCKVVVGRFYKGRDDDGENIYEPMYAYFNERIEEHYKRDLAVCLSLVGNDTTKAGEIRDCIAAKVASKNAELAALEAEREAREIASGFRDAYAAAEASSEAVSAIETQIAAFVPASMAEAIRLAQWSVEAHRKDRVFKDDWCAVVLANIGKAVLS
;
A
#
# COMPACT_ATOMS: atom_id res chain seq x y z
N MET A 1 25.30 -18.33 -14.63
CA MET A 1 24.19 -18.14 -15.59
C MET A 1 22.98 -17.75 -14.75
N THR A 2 22.81 -16.45 -14.55
CA THR A 2 21.83 -15.85 -13.65
C THR A 2 20.48 -15.79 -14.36
N ILE A 3 19.54 -16.64 -13.92
CA ILE A 3 18.14 -16.53 -14.32
C ILE A 3 17.57 -15.36 -13.52
N THR A 4 17.32 -14.24 -14.19
CA THR A 4 16.64 -13.07 -13.61
C THR A 4 15.19 -13.43 -13.30
N GLY A 5 14.65 -12.92 -12.19
CA GLY A 5 13.31 -13.26 -11.66
C GLY A 5 12.15 -13.08 -12.65
N ALA A 6 12.33 -12.23 -13.67
CA ALA A 6 11.36 -12.08 -14.77
C ALA A 6 11.18 -13.35 -15.64
N GLY A 7 12.21 -14.19 -15.73
CA GLY A 7 12.18 -15.43 -16.52
C GLY A 7 11.36 -16.55 -15.87
N LEU A 8 11.27 -16.57 -14.53
CA LEU A 8 10.51 -17.59 -13.80
C LEU A 8 9.00 -17.32 -13.87
N ALA A 9 8.60 -16.05 -13.76
CA ALA A 9 7.20 -15.62 -13.89
C ALA A 9 6.64 -15.85 -15.31
N ALA A 10 7.45 -15.59 -16.35
CA ALA A 10 7.06 -15.85 -17.74
C ALA A 10 6.97 -17.36 -18.05
N ALA A 11 7.84 -18.19 -17.46
CA ALA A 11 7.79 -19.64 -17.60
C ALA A 11 6.55 -20.25 -16.93
N LEU A 12 6.16 -19.75 -15.75
CA LEU A 12 4.93 -20.16 -15.08
C LEU A 12 3.68 -19.72 -15.87
N ALA A 13 3.64 -18.48 -16.36
CA ALA A 13 2.52 -17.95 -17.16
C ALA A 13 2.35 -18.68 -18.50
N GLY A 14 3.45 -19.06 -19.17
CA GLY A 14 3.45 -19.77 -20.45
C GLY A 14 3.02 -21.24 -20.35
N ILE A 15 3.32 -21.92 -19.25
CA ILE A 15 2.90 -23.31 -19.00
C ILE A 15 1.39 -23.37 -18.71
N SER A 16 0.82 -22.35 -18.05
CA SER A 16 -0.60 -22.28 -17.71
C SER A 16 -1.56 -22.05 -18.89
N VAL A 17 -1.16 -21.31 -19.92
CA VAL A 17 -2.09 -20.97 -21.04
C VAL A 17 -2.17 -22.08 -22.10
N GLN A 18 -1.07 -22.78 -22.36
CA GLN A 18 -1.04 -23.83 -23.39
C GLN A 18 -1.59 -25.18 -22.90
N ALA A 19 -1.45 -25.48 -21.60
CA ALA A 19 -1.97 -26.72 -21.00
C ALA A 19 -3.49 -26.69 -20.72
N ALA A 20 -4.11 -25.51 -20.75
CA ALA A 20 -5.54 -25.33 -20.52
C ALA A 20 -6.41 -25.62 -21.77
N ARG A 21 -5.82 -25.83 -22.95
CA ARG A 21 -6.57 -25.92 -24.22
C ARG A 21 -6.85 -27.33 -24.75
N THR A 22 -6.40 -28.41 -24.10
CA THR A 22 -6.40 -29.75 -24.74
C THR A 22 -6.83 -30.97 -23.89
N ALA A 23 -7.61 -30.81 -22.82
CA ALA A 23 -8.30 -31.96 -22.22
C ALA A 23 -9.59 -31.54 -21.51
N PRO A 24 -10.65 -32.36 -21.46
CA PRO A 24 -11.74 -32.17 -20.51
C PRO A 24 -11.16 -32.47 -19.12
N ARG A 25 -10.50 -31.48 -18.52
CA ARG A 25 -10.02 -31.58 -17.14
C ARG A 25 -11.26 -31.57 -16.26
N ASN A 26 -11.39 -32.60 -15.43
CA ASN A 26 -12.39 -32.67 -14.37
C ASN A 26 -12.40 -31.32 -13.62
N GLY A 27 -13.46 -30.53 -13.76
CA GLY A 27 -13.51 -29.15 -13.27
C GLY A 27 -13.27 -29.07 -11.76
N LEU A 28 -13.69 -30.10 -11.03
CA LEU A 28 -13.40 -30.26 -9.61
C LEU A 28 -11.91 -30.41 -9.29
N ALA A 29 -11.15 -31.10 -10.14
CA ALA A 29 -9.70 -31.23 -9.97
C ALA A 29 -8.99 -29.88 -10.18
N LEU A 30 -9.38 -29.14 -11.23
CA LEU A 30 -8.87 -27.79 -11.48
C LEU A 30 -9.18 -26.83 -10.32
N LEU A 31 -10.41 -26.86 -9.80
CA LEU A 31 -10.79 -26.03 -8.66
C LEU A 31 -9.97 -26.37 -7.40
N ASN A 32 -9.71 -27.65 -7.14
CA ASN A 32 -8.86 -28.07 -6.03
C ASN A 32 -7.40 -27.62 -6.21
N GLU A 33 -6.84 -27.75 -7.42
CA GLU A 33 -5.49 -27.26 -7.74
C GLU A 33 -5.37 -25.76 -7.48
N LEU A 34 -6.38 -24.96 -7.87
CA LEU A 34 -6.39 -23.52 -7.60
C LEU A 34 -6.47 -23.20 -6.10
N ILE A 35 -7.29 -23.93 -5.33
CA ILE A 35 -7.42 -23.71 -3.88
C ILE A 35 -6.15 -24.13 -3.13
N GLU A 36 -5.49 -25.22 -3.55
CA GLU A 36 -4.21 -25.65 -2.99
C GLU A 36 -3.12 -24.61 -3.30
N ALA A 37 -3.07 -24.11 -4.54
CA ALA A 37 -2.16 -23.03 -4.92
C ALA A 37 -2.42 -21.74 -4.11
N HIS A 38 -3.69 -21.36 -3.91
CA HIS A 38 -4.06 -20.23 -3.05
C HIS A 38 -3.56 -20.41 -1.62
N THR A 39 -3.76 -21.60 -1.04
CA THR A 39 -3.36 -21.89 0.34
C THR A 39 -1.85 -21.80 0.53
N ALA A 40 -1.07 -22.35 -0.41
CA ALA A 40 0.38 -22.31 -0.37
C ALA A 40 0.91 -20.88 -0.56
N GLU A 41 0.35 -20.15 -1.52
CA GLU A 41 0.77 -18.78 -1.84
C GLU A 41 0.39 -17.79 -0.74
N TYR A 42 -0.75 -17.99 -0.07
CA TYR A 42 -1.16 -17.18 1.08
C TYR A 42 -0.20 -17.36 2.26
N ALA A 43 0.21 -18.60 2.57
CA ALA A 43 1.20 -18.86 3.62
C ALA A 43 2.56 -18.20 3.32
N ARG A 44 2.99 -18.27 2.05
CA ARG A 44 4.20 -17.57 1.58
C ARG A 44 4.07 -16.06 1.70
N ASN A 45 2.90 -15.51 1.39
CA ASN A 45 2.60 -14.09 1.51
C ASN A 45 2.72 -13.63 2.97
N ASP A 46 2.15 -14.38 3.92
CA ASP A 46 2.24 -14.07 5.35
C ASP A 46 3.70 -14.00 5.83
N GLU A 47 4.53 -14.98 5.46
CA GLU A 47 5.97 -14.99 5.80
C GLU A 47 6.72 -13.79 5.21
N LEU A 48 6.36 -13.35 4.00
CA LEU A 48 7.01 -12.22 3.35
C LEU A 48 6.62 -10.88 3.98
N TRP A 49 5.35 -10.71 4.38
CA TRP A 49 4.90 -9.53 5.09
C TRP A 49 5.47 -9.47 6.51
N GLU A 50 5.59 -10.61 7.20
CA GLU A 50 6.26 -10.69 8.50
C GLU A 50 7.72 -10.24 8.37
N ARG A 51 8.46 -10.79 7.40
CA ARG A 51 9.85 -10.40 7.14
C ARG A 51 9.99 -8.92 6.74
N ALA A 52 9.07 -8.37 5.94
CA ALA A 52 9.08 -6.95 5.61
C ALA A 52 8.86 -6.10 6.88
N GLY A 53 7.95 -6.51 7.76
CA GLY A 53 7.69 -5.85 9.04
C GLY A 53 8.87 -5.88 10.00
N GLU A 54 9.63 -6.99 10.06
CA GLU A 54 10.85 -7.09 10.88
C GLU A 54 11.96 -6.11 10.42
N LEU A 55 11.97 -5.78 9.13
CA LEU A 55 12.97 -4.91 8.51
C LEU A 55 12.52 -3.44 8.43
N ASP A 56 11.30 -3.14 8.86
CA ASP A 56 10.80 -1.77 8.90
C ASP A 56 11.57 -0.98 9.96
N THR A 57 12.22 0.09 9.52
CA THR A 57 13.16 0.88 10.34
C THR A 57 12.57 2.23 10.77
N GLU A 58 11.24 2.38 10.71
CA GLU A 58 10.48 3.63 10.86
C GLU A 58 11.18 4.79 11.60
N PRO A 59 11.30 5.93 10.91
CA PRO A 59 10.78 7.17 11.48
C PRO A 59 10.05 7.96 10.41
N ASN A 60 8.81 8.34 10.70
CA ASN A 60 8.02 9.25 9.86
C ASN A 60 8.83 10.49 9.46
N CYS A 61 9.08 10.67 8.16
CA CYS A 61 9.71 11.87 7.62
C CYS A 61 8.80 13.06 7.90
N LYS A 62 9.19 13.89 8.88
CA LYS A 62 8.43 15.07 9.28
C LYS A 62 9.35 16.21 9.60
N VAL A 63 8.99 17.40 9.14
CA VAL A 63 9.70 18.64 9.42
C VAL A 63 8.86 19.54 10.32
N VAL A 64 9.51 20.22 11.25
CA VAL A 64 8.84 21.22 12.10
C VAL A 64 8.68 22.50 11.29
N VAL A 65 7.44 22.90 11.00
CA VAL A 65 7.12 24.12 10.23
C VAL A 65 6.76 25.30 11.12
N GLY A 66 6.39 25.05 12.37
CA GLY A 66 6.11 26.09 13.36
C GLY A 66 5.83 25.51 14.74
N ARG A 67 5.31 26.35 15.64
CA ARG A 67 4.90 25.92 16.98
C ARG A 67 3.54 26.52 17.35
N PHE A 68 2.71 25.74 18.02
CA PHE A 68 1.43 26.14 18.57
C PHE A 68 1.57 26.42 20.07
N TYR A 69 1.09 27.57 20.54
CA TYR A 69 1.12 27.91 21.96
C TYR A 69 0.01 27.15 22.72
N LYS A 70 0.38 26.39 23.74
CA LYS A 70 -0.53 25.54 24.54
C LYS A 70 -0.97 26.17 25.86
N GLY A 71 -0.32 27.23 26.31
CA GLY A 71 -0.55 27.83 27.62
C GLY A 71 0.76 28.02 28.37
N ARG A 72 0.67 28.20 29.69
CA ARG A 72 1.82 28.25 30.58
C ARG A 72 1.85 27.04 31.49
N ASP A 73 3.05 26.62 31.88
CA ASP A 73 3.23 25.65 32.95
C ASP A 73 3.05 26.30 34.33
N ASP A 74 3.18 25.49 35.38
CA ASP A 74 3.02 25.90 36.78
C ASP A 74 4.11 26.89 37.23
N ASP A 75 5.25 26.94 36.52
CA ASP A 75 6.34 27.90 36.76
C ASP A 75 6.14 29.22 36.00
N GLY A 76 5.09 29.31 35.18
CA GLY A 76 4.73 30.49 34.41
C GLY A 76 5.44 30.59 33.05
N GLU A 77 6.15 29.56 32.62
CA GLU A 77 6.84 29.49 31.35
C GLU A 77 5.89 29.10 30.21
N ASN A 78 6.14 29.62 29.01
CA ASN A 78 5.27 29.38 27.86
C ASN A 78 5.52 27.98 27.27
N ILE A 79 4.46 27.18 27.17
CA ILE A 79 4.50 25.86 26.53
C ILE A 79 4.16 25.99 25.05
N TYR A 80 5.03 25.41 24.21
CA TYR A 80 4.84 25.35 22.76
C TYR A 80 4.90 23.92 22.26
N GLU A 81 3.92 23.53 21.44
CA GLU A 81 3.91 22.24 20.75
C GLU A 81 4.38 22.40 19.29
N PRO A 82 5.29 21.56 18.78
CA PRO A 82 5.72 21.63 17.39
C PRO A 82 4.60 21.25 16.42
N MET A 83 4.47 22.02 15.35
CA MET A 83 3.63 21.69 14.20
C MET A 83 4.48 21.00 13.15
N TYR A 84 4.02 19.84 12.68
CA TYR A 84 4.72 19.02 11.71
C TYR A 84 4.08 19.08 10.33
N ALA A 85 4.91 19.06 9.29
CA ALA A 85 4.53 18.77 7.92
C ALA A 85 5.23 17.51 7.43
N TYR A 86 4.54 16.74 6.59
CA TYR A 86 4.96 15.43 6.11
C TYR A 86 5.16 15.38 4.58
N PHE A 87 4.75 16.45 3.88
CA PHE A 87 4.83 16.59 2.42
C PHE A 87 4.89 18.08 2.05
N ASN A 88 5.43 18.38 0.87
CA ASN A 88 5.72 19.74 0.42
C ASN A 88 4.48 20.64 0.41
N GLU A 89 3.32 20.14 -0.02
CA GLU A 89 2.08 20.92 -0.09
C GLU A 89 1.67 21.44 1.29
N ARG A 90 1.89 20.65 2.35
CA ARG A 90 1.57 21.06 3.73
C ARG A 90 2.54 22.11 4.27
N ILE A 91 3.80 22.08 3.82
CA ILE A 91 4.80 23.11 4.13
C ILE A 91 4.36 24.43 3.47
N GLU A 92 4.02 24.38 2.18
CA GLU A 92 3.58 25.55 1.41
C GLU A 92 2.28 26.14 1.97
N GLU A 93 1.29 25.32 2.29
CA GLU A 93 0.03 25.77 2.90
C GLU A 93 0.27 26.50 4.21
N HIS A 94 1.15 25.97 5.06
CA HIS A 94 1.48 26.60 6.34
C HIS A 94 2.08 27.99 6.14
N TYR A 95 3.12 28.09 5.32
CA TYR A 95 3.82 29.35 5.07
C TYR A 95 3.02 30.34 4.23
N LYS A 96 2.07 29.88 3.41
CA LYS A 96 1.10 30.75 2.72
C LYS A 96 0.17 31.45 3.72
N ARG A 97 -0.30 30.74 4.74
CA ARG A 97 -1.11 31.34 5.83
C ARG A 97 -0.26 32.33 6.64
N ASP A 98 0.97 31.95 6.99
CA ASP A 98 1.91 32.82 7.71
C ASP A 98 2.21 34.11 6.93
N LEU A 99 2.45 33.99 5.61
CA LEU A 99 2.64 35.13 4.72
C LEU A 99 1.45 36.07 4.70
N ALA A 100 0.22 35.54 4.58
CA ALA A 100 -0.99 36.36 4.58
C ALA A 100 -1.14 37.16 5.88
N VAL A 101 -0.86 36.53 7.03
CA VAL A 101 -0.88 37.20 8.34
C VAL A 101 0.21 38.27 8.41
N CYS A 102 1.45 37.94 8.06
CA CYS A 102 2.56 38.90 8.09
C CYS A 102 2.29 40.12 7.20
N LEU A 103 1.79 39.92 5.98
CA LEU A 103 1.46 41.02 5.08
C LEU A 103 0.32 41.90 5.60
N SER A 104 -0.65 41.33 6.33
CA SER A 104 -1.74 42.12 6.94
C SER A 104 -1.26 43.10 8.01
N LEU A 105 -0.12 42.81 8.66
CA LEU A 105 0.45 43.63 9.73
C LEU A 105 1.33 44.78 9.23
N VAL A 106 1.80 44.71 7.98
CA VAL A 106 2.75 45.67 7.40
C VAL A 106 2.07 46.82 6.65
N GLY A 107 0.77 46.68 6.34
CA GLY A 107 0.00 47.74 5.67
C GLY A 107 0.50 48.03 4.26
N ASN A 108 0.73 49.31 3.93
CA ASN A 108 1.11 49.77 2.59
C ASN A 108 2.63 49.87 2.35
N ASP A 109 3.47 49.40 3.28
CA ASP A 109 4.93 49.42 3.13
C ASP A 109 5.39 48.33 2.14
N THR A 110 5.63 48.74 0.90
CA THR A 110 5.96 47.83 -0.21
C THR A 110 7.35 47.23 -0.09
N THR A 111 8.29 47.92 0.56
CA THR A 111 9.65 47.41 0.79
C THR A 111 9.63 46.27 1.79
N LYS A 112 9.02 46.48 2.96
CA LYS A 112 8.88 45.41 3.97
C LYS A 112 8.03 44.25 3.48
N ALA A 113 6.98 44.52 2.69
CA ALA A 113 6.20 43.47 2.06
C ALA A 113 7.04 42.61 1.09
N GLY A 114 8.01 43.20 0.39
CA GLY A 114 8.99 42.46 -0.42
C GLY A 114 9.89 41.56 0.43
N GLU A 115 10.51 42.12 1.47
CA GLU A 115 11.39 41.39 2.39
C GLU A 115 10.70 40.19 3.07
N ILE A 116 9.42 40.35 3.45
CA ILE A 116 8.62 39.25 4.04
C ILE A 116 8.39 38.14 3.02
N ARG A 117 8.08 38.47 1.76
CA ARG A 117 7.89 37.45 0.71
C ARG A 117 9.16 36.66 0.48
N ASP A 118 10.31 37.34 0.39
CA ASP A 118 11.61 36.69 0.20
C ASP A 118 11.98 35.81 1.40
N CYS A 119 11.74 36.30 2.62
CA CYS A 119 11.95 35.53 3.85
C CYS A 119 11.09 34.26 3.90
N ILE A 120 9.80 34.36 3.59
CA ILE A 120 8.90 33.20 3.56
C ILE A 120 9.30 32.21 2.46
N ALA A 121 9.64 32.69 1.26
CA ALA A 121 10.12 31.85 0.17
C ALA A 121 11.38 31.07 0.58
N ALA A 122 12.33 31.73 1.25
CA ALA A 122 13.53 31.08 1.79
C ALA A 122 13.20 30.02 2.85
N LYS A 123 12.22 30.27 3.74
CA LYS A 123 11.77 29.27 4.73
C LYS A 123 11.14 28.04 4.07
N VAL A 124 10.27 28.23 3.07
CA VAL A 124 9.67 27.13 2.30
C VAL A 124 10.77 26.30 1.64
N ALA A 125 11.70 26.94 0.93
CA ALA A 125 12.81 26.26 0.28
C ALA A 125 13.67 25.46 1.29
N SER A 126 13.98 26.06 2.44
CA SER A 126 14.73 25.39 3.50
C SER A 126 14.01 24.17 4.07
N LYS A 127 12.68 24.25 4.27
CA LYS A 127 11.90 23.13 4.82
C LYS A 127 11.68 22.02 3.81
N ASN A 128 11.50 22.35 2.53
CA ASN A 128 11.45 21.34 1.47
C ASN A 128 12.81 20.63 1.34
N ALA A 129 13.93 21.35 1.46
CA ALA A 129 15.26 20.74 1.47
C ALA A 129 15.49 19.82 2.68
N GLU A 130 15.03 20.23 3.87
CA GLU A 130 15.06 19.39 5.08
C GLU A 130 14.23 18.11 4.90
N LEU A 131 13.03 18.23 4.34
CA LEU A 131 12.17 17.08 4.07
C LEU A 131 12.82 16.12 3.07
N ALA A 132 13.37 16.65 1.96
CA ALA A 132 14.07 15.84 0.97
C ALA A 132 15.29 15.12 1.55
N ALA A 133 16.02 15.74 2.48
CA ALA A 133 17.14 15.10 3.16
C ALA A 133 16.68 13.94 4.07
N LEU A 134 15.58 14.13 4.81
CA LEU A 134 14.98 13.08 5.65
C LEU A 134 14.46 11.92 4.79
N GLU A 135 13.83 12.21 3.65
CA GLU A 135 13.37 11.21 2.68
C GLU A 135 14.54 10.41 2.11
N ALA A 136 15.63 11.08 1.72
CA ALA A 136 16.84 10.43 1.22
C ALA A 136 17.51 9.55 2.29
N GLU A 137 17.56 10.01 3.54
CA GLU A 137 18.09 9.22 4.66
C GLU A 137 17.21 8.00 4.96
N ARG A 138 15.88 8.15 4.91
CA ARG A 138 14.94 7.04 5.03
C ARG A 138 15.17 6.02 3.92
N GLU A 139 15.22 6.46 2.68
CA GLU A 139 15.48 5.59 1.52
C GLU A 139 16.81 4.84 1.66
N ALA A 140 17.88 5.53 2.07
CA ALA A 140 19.17 4.89 2.30
C ALA A 140 19.09 3.80 3.38
N ARG A 141 18.32 4.02 4.45
CA ARG A 141 18.10 3.03 5.51
C ARG A 141 17.26 1.84 5.06
N GLU A 142 16.18 2.08 4.31
CA GLU A 142 15.36 1.02 3.72
C GLU A 142 16.15 0.13 2.75
N ILE A 143 17.06 0.73 1.97
CA ILE A 143 17.96 -0.01 1.08
C ILE A 143 18.98 -0.80 1.92
N ALA A 144 19.59 -0.18 2.93
CA ALA A 144 20.60 -0.82 3.78
C ALA A 144 20.04 -1.98 4.61
N SER A 145 18.79 -1.88 5.09
CA SER A 145 18.13 -2.97 5.82
C SER A 145 17.60 -4.08 4.90
N GLY A 146 17.54 -3.85 3.58
CA GLY A 146 16.89 -4.75 2.64
C GLY A 146 15.36 -4.71 2.70
N PHE A 147 14.77 -3.72 3.39
CA PHE A 147 13.32 -3.54 3.50
C PHE A 147 12.68 -3.42 2.13
N ARG A 148 13.25 -2.64 1.20
CA ARG A 148 12.66 -2.47 -0.15
C ARG A 148 12.52 -3.77 -0.92
N ASP A 149 13.54 -4.63 -0.86
CA ASP A 149 13.51 -5.92 -1.53
C ASP A 149 12.49 -6.86 -0.88
N ALA A 150 12.42 -6.87 0.46
CA ALA A 150 11.44 -7.67 1.20
C ALA A 150 10.00 -7.20 0.93
N TYR A 151 9.77 -5.88 0.94
CA TYR A 151 8.48 -5.27 0.65
C TYR A 151 8.02 -5.57 -0.78
N ALA A 152 8.90 -5.38 -1.78
CA ALA A 152 8.58 -5.69 -3.17
C ALA A 152 8.26 -7.18 -3.37
N ALA A 153 8.95 -8.08 -2.66
CA ALA A 153 8.64 -9.51 -2.70
C ALA A 153 7.27 -9.83 -2.07
N ALA A 154 6.93 -9.16 -0.96
CA ALA A 154 5.63 -9.30 -0.31
C ALA A 154 4.48 -8.77 -1.19
N GLU A 155 4.66 -7.59 -1.81
CA GLU A 155 3.70 -7.01 -2.75
C GLU A 155 3.45 -7.92 -3.96
N ALA A 156 4.52 -8.44 -4.57
CA ALA A 156 4.39 -9.42 -5.66
C ALA A 156 3.67 -10.71 -5.23
N SER A 157 3.82 -11.12 -3.97
CA SER A 157 3.08 -12.27 -3.41
C SER A 157 1.60 -11.95 -3.25
N SER A 158 1.25 -10.76 -2.74
CA SER A 158 -0.14 -10.30 -2.64
C SER A 158 -0.83 -10.27 -4.01
N GLU A 159 -0.13 -9.79 -5.04
CA GLU A 159 -0.63 -9.81 -6.42
C GLU A 159 -0.88 -11.24 -6.92
N ALA A 160 0.03 -12.17 -6.63
CA ALA A 160 -0.13 -13.58 -7.00
C ALA A 160 -1.33 -14.23 -6.28
N VAL A 161 -1.50 -13.99 -4.97
CA VAL A 161 -2.67 -14.45 -4.22
C VAL A 161 -3.95 -13.88 -4.87
N SER A 162 -4.00 -12.58 -5.12
CA SER A 162 -5.18 -11.94 -5.72
C SER A 162 -5.50 -12.48 -7.12
N ALA A 163 -4.48 -12.84 -7.91
CA ALA A 163 -4.68 -13.44 -9.22
C ALA A 163 -5.27 -14.86 -9.13
N ILE A 164 -4.87 -15.65 -8.14
CA ILE A 164 -5.43 -16.99 -7.90
C ILE A 164 -6.88 -16.86 -7.40
N GLU A 165 -7.14 -15.98 -6.44
CA GLU A 165 -8.50 -15.68 -5.95
C GLU A 165 -9.44 -15.30 -7.10
N THR A 166 -8.93 -14.51 -8.04
CA THR A 166 -9.68 -14.10 -9.23
C THR A 166 -10.04 -15.28 -10.12
N GLN A 167 -9.15 -16.24 -10.28
CA GLN A 167 -9.44 -17.46 -11.03
C GLN A 167 -10.44 -18.36 -10.30
N ILE A 168 -10.30 -18.52 -8.98
CA ILE A 168 -11.22 -19.35 -8.18
C ILE A 168 -12.63 -18.77 -8.23
N ALA A 169 -12.80 -17.47 -7.98
CA ALA A 169 -14.11 -16.88 -7.93
C ALA A 169 -14.77 -16.69 -9.31
N ALA A 170 -13.99 -16.55 -10.38
CA ALA A 170 -14.49 -16.57 -11.75
C ALA A 170 -14.90 -17.98 -12.23
N PHE A 171 -14.58 -19.03 -11.46
CA PHE A 171 -14.95 -20.40 -11.79
C PHE A 171 -16.48 -20.55 -11.85
N VAL A 172 -16.98 -21.03 -12.99
CA VAL A 172 -18.40 -21.35 -13.19
C VAL A 172 -18.56 -22.87 -13.05
N PRO A 173 -19.21 -23.35 -11.98
CA PRO A 173 -19.35 -24.79 -11.75
C PRO A 173 -20.26 -25.43 -12.81
N ALA A 174 -19.88 -26.59 -13.33
CA ALA A 174 -20.70 -27.40 -14.25
C ALA A 174 -21.41 -28.56 -13.53
N SER A 175 -21.15 -28.75 -12.24
CA SER A 175 -21.78 -29.77 -11.40
C SER A 175 -22.05 -29.27 -9.98
N MET A 176 -22.99 -29.95 -9.29
CA MET A 176 -23.27 -29.67 -7.87
C MET A 176 -22.04 -29.86 -6.98
N ALA A 177 -21.18 -30.85 -7.29
CA ALA A 177 -19.95 -31.09 -6.53
C ALA A 177 -18.98 -29.90 -6.61
N GLU A 178 -18.82 -29.33 -7.81
CA GLU A 178 -18.01 -28.13 -8.03
C GLU A 178 -18.61 -26.90 -7.34
N ALA A 179 -19.93 -26.71 -7.42
CA ALA A 179 -20.62 -25.60 -6.76
C ALA A 179 -20.46 -25.66 -5.22
N ILE A 180 -20.61 -26.86 -4.63
CA ILE A 180 -20.38 -27.07 -3.19
C ILE A 180 -18.94 -26.73 -2.82
N ARG A 181 -17.96 -27.20 -3.61
CA ARG A 181 -16.54 -26.97 -3.32
C ARG A 181 -16.17 -25.48 -3.40
N LEU A 182 -16.68 -24.77 -4.40
CA LEU A 182 -16.46 -23.33 -4.58
C LEU A 182 -17.10 -22.53 -3.43
N ALA A 183 -18.32 -22.89 -3.01
CA ALA A 183 -18.99 -22.26 -1.87
C ALA A 183 -18.25 -22.51 -0.55
N GLN A 184 -17.75 -23.73 -0.33
CA GLN A 184 -16.96 -24.06 0.86
C GLN A 184 -15.69 -23.21 0.97
N TRP A 185 -14.95 -23.06 -0.14
CA TRP A 185 -13.78 -22.19 -0.18
C TRP A 185 -14.15 -20.74 0.14
N SER A 186 -15.19 -20.20 -0.49
CA SER A 186 -15.64 -18.81 -0.27
C SER A 186 -15.94 -18.52 1.20
N VAL A 187 -16.68 -19.42 1.87
CA VAL A 187 -17.01 -19.29 3.29
C VAL A 187 -15.77 -19.40 4.18
N GLU A 188 -14.89 -20.37 3.89
CA GLU A 188 -13.66 -20.55 4.66
C GLU A 188 -12.71 -19.36 4.53
N ALA A 189 -12.54 -18.85 3.32
CA ALA A 189 -11.67 -17.73 3.03
C ALA A 189 -12.19 -16.44 3.68
N HIS A 190 -13.51 -16.19 3.62
CA HIS A 190 -14.14 -15.06 4.32
C HIS A 190 -14.01 -15.16 5.84
N ARG A 191 -14.23 -16.35 6.43
CA ARG A 191 -14.15 -16.52 7.89
C ARG A 191 -12.74 -16.27 8.45
N LYS A 192 -11.71 -16.53 7.66
CA LYS A 192 -10.31 -16.42 8.08
C LYS A 192 -9.68 -15.08 7.68
N ASP A 193 -10.45 -14.15 7.11
CA ASP A 193 -9.95 -12.90 6.51
C ASP A 193 -8.80 -13.15 5.51
N ARG A 194 -8.86 -14.29 4.80
CA ARG A 194 -7.80 -14.76 3.87
C ARG A 194 -7.99 -14.29 2.44
N VAL A 195 -8.68 -13.17 2.27
CA VAL A 195 -9.05 -12.68 0.95
C VAL A 195 -8.77 -11.20 0.86
N PHE A 196 -8.14 -10.78 -0.23
CA PHE A 196 -7.73 -9.38 -0.40
C PHE A 196 -8.87 -8.44 -0.83
N LYS A 197 -10.06 -8.97 -1.18
CA LYS A 197 -11.21 -8.15 -1.60
C LYS A 197 -12.50 -8.57 -0.89
N ASP A 198 -13.30 -7.59 -0.48
CA ASP A 198 -14.50 -7.81 0.33
C ASP A 198 -15.68 -8.43 -0.47
N ASP A 199 -15.69 -8.32 -1.80
CA ASP A 199 -16.84 -8.68 -2.63
C ASP A 199 -16.80 -10.11 -3.24
N TRP A 200 -15.78 -10.92 -2.92
CA TRP A 200 -15.63 -12.23 -3.56
C TRP A 200 -16.80 -13.18 -3.29
N CYS A 201 -17.42 -13.10 -2.11
CA CYS A 201 -18.60 -13.89 -1.78
C CYS A 201 -19.75 -13.63 -2.77
N ALA A 202 -19.98 -12.37 -3.15
CA ALA A 202 -21.04 -12.01 -4.10
C ALA A 202 -20.74 -12.53 -5.51
N VAL A 203 -19.48 -12.44 -5.95
CA VAL A 203 -19.03 -12.96 -7.25
C VAL A 203 -19.19 -14.48 -7.33
N VAL A 204 -18.77 -15.20 -6.30
CA VAL A 204 -18.91 -16.66 -6.20
C VAL A 204 -20.39 -17.06 -6.25
N LEU A 205 -21.25 -16.43 -5.44
CA LEU A 205 -22.68 -16.71 -5.43
C LEU A 205 -23.33 -16.45 -6.80
N ALA A 206 -22.95 -15.35 -7.47
CA ALA A 206 -23.45 -15.05 -8.80
C ALA A 206 -23.04 -16.11 -9.83
N ASN A 207 -21.80 -16.62 -9.78
CA ASN A 207 -21.33 -17.65 -10.72
C ASN A 207 -21.93 -19.03 -10.44
N ILE A 208 -22.18 -19.38 -9.17
CA ILE A 208 -22.98 -20.56 -8.81
C ILE A 208 -24.41 -20.41 -9.35
N GLY A 209 -25.03 -19.23 -9.19
CA GLY A 209 -26.37 -18.96 -9.70
C GLY A 209 -26.51 -19.11 -11.22
N LYS A 210 -25.49 -18.68 -11.99
CA LYS A 210 -25.46 -18.86 -13.45
C LYS A 210 -25.53 -20.33 -13.87
N ALA A 211 -24.82 -21.21 -13.15
CA ALA A 211 -24.79 -22.64 -13.43
C ALA A 211 -26.12 -23.36 -13.16
N VAL A 212 -26.93 -22.83 -12.24
CA VAL A 212 -28.26 -23.38 -11.91
C VAL A 212 -29.32 -22.94 -12.94
N LEU A 213 -29.09 -21.81 -13.61
CA LEU A 213 -30.01 -21.22 -14.59
C LEU A 213 -29.70 -21.61 -16.05
N SER A 214 -28.55 -22.24 -16.31
CA SER A 214 -28.12 -22.77 -17.61
C SER A 214 -28.54 -24.22 -17.80
#